data_AF-A0A6P2D970-F1
#
_entry.id   AF-A0A6P2D970-F1
#
_cell.length_a   1.000
_cell.length_b   1.000
_cell.length_c   1.000
_cell.angle_alpha   90.00
_cell.angle_beta   90.00
_cell.angle_gamma   90.00
#
_symmetry.space_group_name_H-M   'P 1'
#
loop_
_entity.id
_entity.type
_entity.pdbx_description
1 polymer ?
#
loop_
_entity_poly.entity_id
_entity_poly.type
_entity_poly.pdbx_seq_one_letter_code
_entity_poly.pdbx_strand_id
1 'polypeptide(L)'
;MADIIDPRAVAFTNYVRQGSELLRSVVIFAEAMKNQWFGGLNVLIPNTTDVVKDNREGEGIAALTGQDVNAVMSILVALAPGGANNPNAQQVAKPCVRPAPLITLPSIGG
;
A
#
# COMPACT_ATOMS: atom_id res chain seq x y z
N MET A 1 31.49 18.58 -8.26
CA MET A 1 30.61 17.92 -9.25
C MET A 1 29.93 19.01 -10.05
N ALA A 2 29.73 18.82 -11.35
CA ALA A 2 28.98 19.77 -12.16
C ALA A 2 27.48 19.62 -11.90
N ASP A 3 26.75 20.74 -11.88
CA ASP A 3 25.30 20.75 -11.64
C ASP A 3 24.52 20.31 -12.88
N ILE A 4 23.42 19.59 -12.67
CA ILE A 4 22.47 19.24 -13.73
C ILE A 4 21.47 20.39 -13.87
N ILE A 5 21.63 21.20 -14.92
CA ILE A 5 20.82 22.41 -15.16
C ILE A 5 19.91 22.32 -16.39
N ASP A 6 19.88 21.19 -17.11
CA ASP A 6 18.97 21.00 -18.24
C ASP A 6 17.50 21.16 -17.75
N PRO A 7 16.72 22.10 -18.32
CA PRO A 7 15.37 22.37 -17.84
C PRO A 7 14.43 21.16 -17.85
N ARG A 8 14.64 20.20 -18.77
CA ARG A 8 13.84 18.97 -18.85
C ARG A 8 14.15 18.04 -17.69
N ALA A 9 15.43 17.92 -17.31
CA ALA A 9 15.85 17.15 -16.15
C ALA A 9 15.32 17.75 -14.84
N VAL A 10 15.36 19.09 -14.72
CA VAL A 10 14.78 19.81 -13.57
C VAL A 10 13.27 19.60 -13.50
N ALA A 11 12.56 19.71 -14.62
CA ALA A 11 11.11 19.46 -14.68
C ALA A 11 10.75 18.00 -14.32
N PHE A 12 11.52 17.04 -14.83
CA PHE A 12 11.32 15.62 -14.51
C PHE A 12 11.45 15.34 -13.01
N THR A 13 12.33 16.06 -12.32
CA THR A 13 12.54 15.92 -10.87
C THR A 13 11.25 16.19 -10.07
N ASN A 14 10.35 17.06 -10.56
CA ASN A 14 9.05 17.27 -9.90
C ASN A 14 8.16 16.02 -9.96
N TYR A 15 8.16 15.29 -11.07
CA TYR A 15 7.45 14.02 -11.17
C TYR A 15 8.07 12.95 -10.29
N VAL A 16 9.40 12.90 -10.19
CA VAL A 16 10.10 12.00 -9.26
C VAL A 16 9.68 12.28 -7.82
N ARG A 17 9.52 13.56 -7.43
CA ARG A 17 9.04 13.94 -6.09
C ARG A 17 7.63 13.42 -5.83
N GLN A 18 6.70 13.68 -6.74
CA GLN A 18 5.31 13.23 -6.61
C GLN A 18 5.20 11.70 -6.60
N GLY A 19 5.94 11.03 -7.48
CA GLY A 19 5.98 9.56 -7.53
C GLY A 19 6.53 8.95 -6.24
N SER A 20 7.53 9.60 -5.62
CA SER A 20 8.09 9.16 -4.33
C SER A 20 7.03 9.21 -3.22
N GLU A 21 6.21 10.27 -3.17
CA GLU A 21 5.11 10.37 -2.20
C GLU A 21 4.02 9.32 -2.42
N LEU A 22 3.65 9.11 -3.69
CA LEU A 22 2.67 8.10 -4.04
C LEU A 22 3.17 6.71 -3.62
N LEU A 23 4.40 6.34 -3.98
CA LEU A 23 4.99 5.06 -3.59
C LEU A 23 5.03 4.89 -2.07
N ARG A 24 5.44 5.93 -1.33
CA ARG A 24 5.40 5.92 0.14
C ARG A 24 3.99 5.64 0.66
N SER A 25 2.98 6.33 0.14
CA SER A 25 1.59 6.14 0.57
C SER A 25 1.08 4.72 0.31
N VAL A 26 1.40 4.15 -0.85
CA VAL A 26 0.99 2.80 -1.22
C VAL A 26 1.69 1.76 -0.34
N VAL A 27 2.98 1.94 -0.03
CA VAL A 27 3.71 1.04 0.88
C VAL A 27 3.13 1.08 2.29
N ILE A 28 2.85 2.26 2.84
CA ILE A 28 2.22 2.40 4.17
C ILE A 28 0.85 1.73 4.19
N PHE A 29 0.05 1.94 3.14
CA PHE A 29 -1.25 1.28 3.00
C PHE A 29 -1.12 -0.25 2.93
N ALA A 30 -0.16 -0.75 2.16
CA ALA A 30 0.11 -2.19 2.05
C ALA A 30 0.53 -2.80 3.39
N GLU A 31 1.38 -2.10 4.17
CA GLU A 31 1.77 -2.54 5.52
C GLU A 31 0.58 -2.60 6.47
N ALA A 32 -0.29 -1.58 6.45
CA ALA A 32 -1.50 -1.58 7.27
C ALA A 32 -2.45 -2.74 6.91
N MET A 33 -2.73 -2.92 5.62
CA MET A 33 -3.58 -4.01 5.12
C MET A 33 -2.98 -5.38 5.48
N LYS A 34 -1.67 -5.54 5.29
CA LYS A 34 -0.95 -6.77 5.66
C LYS A 34 -1.07 -7.08 7.15
N ASN A 35 -0.94 -6.07 8.01
CA ASN A 35 -1.06 -6.24 9.45
C ASN A 35 -2.47 -6.70 9.86
N GLN A 36 -3.52 -6.14 9.24
CA GLN A 36 -4.89 -6.62 9.46
C GLN A 36 -5.10 -8.03 8.91
N TRP A 37 -4.56 -8.32 7.72
CA TRP A 37 -4.66 -9.63 7.07
C TRP A 37 -4.09 -10.74 7.96
N PHE A 38 -2.83 -10.60 8.39
CA PHE A 38 -2.18 -11.56 9.28
C PHE A 38 -2.60 -11.41 10.75
N GLY A 39 -3.41 -10.40 11.09
CA GLY A 39 -4.08 -10.26 12.37
C GLY A 39 -5.28 -11.20 12.56
N GLY A 40 -5.62 -12.00 11.55
CA GLY A 40 -6.64 -13.06 11.63
C GLY A 40 -7.66 -13.06 10.48
N LEU A 41 -7.72 -11.99 9.67
CA LEU A 41 -8.64 -11.93 8.52
C LEU A 41 -8.31 -13.00 7.47
N ASN A 42 -7.04 -13.38 7.34
CA ASN A 42 -6.60 -14.46 6.45
C ASN A 42 -7.23 -15.82 6.78
N VAL A 43 -7.67 -16.03 8.02
CA VAL A 43 -8.38 -17.25 8.45
C VAL A 43 -9.87 -17.16 8.13
N LEU A 44 -10.44 -15.96 8.22
CA LEU A 44 -11.86 -15.70 7.97
C LEU A 44 -12.21 -15.64 6.47
N ILE A 45 -11.23 -15.32 5.62
CA ILE A 45 -11.40 -15.18 4.18
C ILE A 45 -10.55 -16.25 3.49
N PRO A 46 -11.04 -17.50 3.43
CA PRO A 46 -10.32 -18.58 2.78
C PRO A 46 -10.22 -18.33 1.26
N ASN A 47 -9.26 -18.98 0.62
CA ASN A 47 -9.04 -18.85 -0.82
C ASN A 47 -10.05 -19.67 -1.62
N THR A 48 -11.32 -19.27 -1.58
CA THR A 48 -12.46 -19.94 -2.24
C THR A 48 -13.20 -18.99 -3.17
N THR A 49 -14.10 -19.54 -3.99
CA THR A 49 -14.99 -18.78 -4.88
C THR A 49 -16.20 -18.19 -4.14
N ASP A 50 -16.28 -18.34 -2.83
CA ASP A 50 -17.40 -17.84 -2.03
C ASP A 50 -17.36 -16.32 -1.96
N VAL A 51 -18.54 -15.70 -2.05
CA VAL A 51 -18.69 -14.24 -2.05
C VAL A 51 -18.59 -13.69 -0.63
N VAL A 52 -17.79 -12.63 -0.45
CA VAL A 52 -17.79 -11.80 0.74
C VAL A 52 -18.98 -10.85 0.66
N LYS A 53 -20.03 -11.18 1.43
CA LYS A 53 -21.30 -10.43 1.38
C LYS A 53 -21.19 -9.11 2.14
N ASP A 54 -21.09 -8.01 1.40
CA ASP A 54 -21.08 -6.64 1.95
C ASP A 54 -22.39 -5.87 1.73
N ASN A 55 -23.35 -6.45 0.99
CA ASN A 55 -24.66 -5.89 0.64
C ASN A 55 -24.61 -4.56 -0.15
N ARG A 56 -23.55 -4.36 -0.96
CA ARG A 56 -23.34 -3.13 -1.75
C ARG A 56 -23.69 -3.28 -3.23
N GLU A 57 -24.40 -4.33 -3.60
CA GLU A 57 -24.79 -4.59 -4.99
C GLU A 57 -25.68 -3.47 -5.54
N GLY A 58 -26.48 -2.83 -4.68
CA GLY A 58 -27.30 -1.66 -5.02
C GLY A 58 -26.52 -0.38 -5.31
N GLU A 59 -25.24 -0.31 -4.92
CA GLU A 59 -24.34 0.82 -5.20
C GLU A 59 -23.55 0.63 -6.52
N GLY A 60 -23.78 -0.47 -7.23
CA GLY A 60 -23.04 -0.81 -8.46
C GLY A 60 -21.61 -1.30 -8.18
N ILE A 61 -21.32 -1.75 -6.96
CA ILE A 61 -20.02 -2.27 -6.55
C ILE A 61 -20.03 -3.80 -6.71
N ALA A 62 -19.02 -4.32 -7.41
CA ALA A 62 -18.88 -5.75 -7.61
C ALA A 62 -18.51 -6.44 -6.29
N ALA A 63 -19.21 -7.54 -5.99
CA ALA A 63 -18.90 -8.36 -4.82
C ALA A 63 -17.56 -9.08 -5.03
N LEU A 64 -16.74 -9.12 -3.98
CA LEU A 64 -15.45 -9.81 -4.01
C LEU A 64 -15.61 -11.25 -3.54
N THR A 65 -14.89 -12.18 -4.18
CA THR A 65 -14.75 -13.55 -3.66
C THR A 65 -13.54 -13.66 -2.73
N GLY A 66 -13.49 -14.75 -1.96
CA GLY A 66 -12.30 -15.09 -1.17
C GLY A 66 -11.02 -15.14 -2.02
N GLN A 67 -11.11 -15.67 -3.25
CA GLN A 67 -10.02 -15.67 -4.23
C GLN A 67 -9.57 -14.26 -4.64
N ASP A 68 -10.51 -13.35 -4.92
CA ASP A 68 -10.19 -11.97 -5.31
C ASP A 68 -9.41 -11.26 -4.19
N VAL A 69 -9.88 -11.41 -2.94
CA VAL A 69 -9.22 -10.83 -1.77
C VAL A 69 -7.83 -11.43 -1.58
N ASN A 70 -7.68 -12.76 -1.67
CA ASN A 70 -6.38 -13.43 -1.53
C ASN A 70 -5.38 -13.00 -2.63
N ALA A 71 -5.85 -12.81 -3.87
CA ALA A 71 -5.02 -12.35 -4.97
C ALA A 71 -4.47 -10.93 -4.72
N VAL A 72 -5.31 -10.00 -4.28
CA VAL A 72 -4.89 -8.64 -3.93
C VAL A 72 -3.92 -8.65 -2.74
N MET A 73 -4.22 -9.44 -1.70
CA MET A 73 -3.37 -9.53 -0.53
C MET A 73 -1.98 -10.10 -0.86
N SER A 74 -1.88 -11.04 -1.82
CA SER A 74 -0.58 -11.53 -2.30
C SER A 74 0.29 -10.41 -2.89
N ILE A 75 -0.31 -9.52 -3.69
CA ILE A 75 0.38 -8.36 -4.28
C ILE A 75 0.84 -7.40 -3.18
N LEU A 76 -0.03 -7.09 -2.21
CA LEU A 76 0.30 -6.16 -1.12
C LEU A 76 1.40 -6.72 -0.20
N VAL A 77 1.39 -8.02 0.08
CA VAL A 77 2.46 -8.69 0.85
C VAL A 77 3.80 -8.61 0.10
N ALA A 78 3.79 -8.80 -1.21
CA ALA A 78 5.00 -8.67 -2.03
C ALA A 78 5.53 -7.22 -2.10
N LEU A 79 4.63 -6.23 -2.05
CA LEU A 79 5.00 -4.82 -2.06
C LEU A 79 5.61 -4.36 -0.72
N ALA A 80 5.16 -4.95 0.39
CA ALA A 80 5.65 -4.65 1.73
C ALA A 80 6.15 -5.92 2.44
N PRO A 81 7.26 -6.54 1.96
CA PRO A 81 7.73 -7.84 2.46
C PRO A 81 8.10 -7.81 3.95
N GLY A 82 8.27 -6.63 4.55
CA GLY A 82 8.61 -6.45 5.97
C GLY A 82 10.08 -6.76 6.28
N GLY A 83 10.48 -6.47 7.52
CA GLY A 83 11.83 -6.71 8.02
C GLY A 83 12.87 -5.68 7.58
N ALA A 84 14.08 -5.79 8.13
CA ALA A 84 15.21 -4.88 7.87
C ALA A 84 15.67 -4.86 6.41
N ASN A 85 15.27 -5.86 5.62
CA ASN A 85 15.60 -6.00 4.21
C ASN A 85 14.48 -5.54 3.27
N ASN A 86 13.42 -4.89 3.77
CA ASN A 86 12.38 -4.32 2.90
C ASN A 86 12.97 -3.15 2.10
N PRO A 87 13.27 -3.31 0.79
CA PRO A 87 13.86 -2.24 -0.02
C PRO A 87 12.89 -1.06 -0.17
N ASN A 88 11.58 -1.31 -0.01
CA ASN A 88 10.54 -0.29 -0.08
C ASN A 88 10.37 0.46 1.24
N ALA A 89 10.79 -0.11 2.39
CA ALA A 89 10.87 0.64 3.64
C ALA A 89 11.94 1.75 3.58
N GLN A 90 12.98 1.57 2.75
CA GLN A 90 13.97 2.61 2.48
C GLN A 90 13.43 3.73 1.56
N GLN A 91 12.40 3.48 0.76
CA GLN A 91 11.74 4.50 -0.07
C GLN A 91 10.93 5.49 0.78
N VAL A 92 10.46 5.06 1.95
CA VAL A 92 9.87 5.91 2.99
C VAL A 92 10.93 6.87 3.60
N ALA A 93 12.22 6.63 3.39
CA ALA A 93 13.28 7.34 4.11
C ALA A 93 13.98 8.49 3.35
N LYS A 94 13.86 8.66 2.01
CA LYS A 94 14.35 9.86 1.26
C LYS A 94 14.08 9.73 -0.25
N PRO A 95 13.73 10.83 -0.99
CA PRO A 95 14.34 12.17 -0.93
C PRO A 95 13.41 13.40 -0.79
N CYS A 96 12.08 13.23 -0.62
CA CYS A 96 11.12 14.31 -0.95
C CYS A 96 10.28 14.87 0.23
N VAL A 97 10.39 14.28 1.43
CA VAL A 97 9.69 14.79 2.63
C VAL A 97 10.59 14.77 3.85
N ARG A 98 10.42 15.78 4.70
CA ARG A 98 10.70 15.61 6.14
C ARG A 98 9.85 14.45 6.69
N PRO A 99 10.31 13.71 7.71
CA PRO A 99 9.58 12.56 8.25
C PRO A 99 8.10 12.88 8.49
N ALA A 100 7.19 12.14 7.85
CA ALA A 100 5.75 12.30 8.06
C ALA A 100 5.37 11.80 9.47
N PRO A 101 4.46 12.48 10.19
CA PRO A 101 3.94 11.99 11.46
C PRO A 101 3.17 10.68 11.22
N LEU A 102 3.36 9.71 12.12
CA LEU A 102 2.73 8.39 12.08
C LEU A 102 1.21 8.52 11.91
N ILE A 103 0.67 8.09 10.77
CA ILE A 103 -0.78 7.95 10.60
C ILE A 103 -1.18 6.69 11.36
N THR A 104 -1.77 6.86 12.55
CA THR A 104 -2.46 5.78 13.27
C THR A 104 -3.84 5.61 12.68
N LEU A 105 -4.13 4.43 12.11
CA LEU A 105 -5.49 4.07 11.71
C LEU A 105 -6.38 3.93 12.97
N PRO A 106 -7.67 4.28 12.88
CA PRO A 106 -8.59 4.08 13.99
C PRO A 106 -8.68 2.58 14.34
N SER A 107 -8.48 2.28 15.62
CA SER A 107 -8.68 0.94 16.20
C SER A 107 -10.10 0.47 15.91
N ILE A 108 -10.25 -0.70 15.29
CA ILE A 108 -11.54 -1.37 15.19
C ILE A 108 -11.76 -2.01 16.57
N GLY A 109 -12.56 -1.35 17.41
CA GLY A 109 -12.82 -1.76 18.78
C GLY A 109 -13.38 -3.18 18.88
N GLY A 110 -12.91 -3.92 19.88
CA GLY A 110 -13.55 -5.13 20.39
C GLY A 110 -14.52 -4.82 21.52
#